data_AF-A0A6G3PJ03-F1
#
_entry.id   AF-A0A6G3PJ03-F1
#
_cell.length_a   1.000
_cell.length_b   1.000
_cell.length_c   1.000
_cell.angle_alpha   90.00
_cell.angle_beta   90.00
_cell.angle_gamma   90.00
#
_symmetry.space_group_name_H-M   'P 1'
#
loop_
_entity.id
_entity.type
_entity.pdbx_description
1 polymer ?
#
loop_
_entity_poly.entity_id
_entity_poly.type
_entity_poly.pdbx_seq_one_letter_code
_entity_poly.pdbx_strand_id
1 'polypeptide(L)'
;AVGTTVARHATGDLDGDGRPETVAVAHCDAGSGTPPAGVYVLTRTNGAAPRVVATLVDPADRTTVKELDVRDGAVAATLLGYSSPDVPRCCPDQEEQVSWRWQGNAFVRSAGDFARSA
;
A
#
# COMPACT_ATOMS: atom_id res chain seq x y z
N ALA A 1 8.22 13.73 -19.25
CA ALA A 1 8.06 13.39 -17.83
C ALA A 1 7.82 11.89 -17.74
N VAL A 2 8.45 11.20 -16.80
CA VAL A 2 8.05 9.81 -16.48
C VAL A 2 6.64 9.90 -15.88
N GLY A 3 5.70 9.13 -16.40
CA GLY A 3 4.32 9.12 -15.91
C GLY A 3 4.21 8.56 -14.50
N THR A 4 2.98 8.52 -13.97
CA THR A 4 2.65 7.74 -12.78
C THR A 4 1.69 6.65 -13.20
N THR A 5 1.86 5.45 -12.65
CA THR A 5 0.97 4.32 -12.88
C THR A 5 0.41 3.80 -11.56
N VAL A 6 -0.83 3.29 -11.61
CA VAL A 6 -1.43 2.53 -10.51
C VAL A 6 -1.20 1.05 -10.82
N ALA A 7 -0.25 0.44 -10.12
CA ALA A 7 0.16 -0.93 -10.37
C ALA A 7 -0.84 -1.97 -9.83
N ARG A 8 -1.48 -1.65 -8.71
CA ARG A 8 -2.46 -2.51 -8.03
C ARG A 8 -3.49 -1.65 -7.32
N HIS A 9 -4.69 -2.16 -7.16
CA HIS A 9 -5.68 -1.59 -6.27
C HIS A 9 -6.58 -2.66 -5.68
N ALA A 10 -7.16 -2.35 -4.53
CA ALA A 10 -8.16 -3.17 -3.84
C ALA A 10 -9.20 -2.24 -3.19
N THR A 11 -10.39 -2.76 -2.93
CA THR A 11 -11.48 -1.98 -2.33
C THR A 11 -12.14 -2.75 -1.21
N GLY A 12 -12.54 -2.06 -0.15
CA GLY A 12 -13.31 -2.62 0.95
C GLY A 12 -13.70 -1.53 1.93
N ASP A 13 -14.67 -1.84 2.79
CA ASP A 13 -15.07 -0.95 3.88
C ASP A 13 -14.00 -1.03 4.98
N LEU A 14 -13.15 0.00 5.08
CA LEU A 14 -11.97 -0.01 5.95
C LEU A 14 -12.23 0.69 7.29
N ASP A 15 -13.21 1.58 7.36
CA ASP A 15 -13.57 2.30 8.58
C ASP A 15 -14.92 1.85 9.19
N GLY A 16 -15.66 0.98 8.50
CA GLY A 16 -16.91 0.39 8.97
C GLY A 16 -18.14 1.27 8.76
N ASP A 17 -18.05 2.32 7.95
CA ASP A 17 -19.17 3.24 7.68
C ASP A 17 -20.17 2.72 6.62
N GLY A 18 -19.88 1.55 6.03
CA GLY A 18 -20.68 0.93 4.97
C GLY A 18 -20.35 1.41 3.56
N ARG A 19 -19.34 2.27 3.38
CA ARG A 19 -18.87 2.75 2.08
C ARG A 19 -17.46 2.23 1.82
N PRO A 20 -17.23 1.53 0.69
CA PRO A 20 -15.89 1.04 0.41
C PRO A 20 -14.89 2.16 0.07
N GLU A 21 -13.74 2.13 0.73
CA GLU A 21 -12.50 2.81 0.36
C GLU A 21 -11.80 2.10 -0.81
N THR A 22 -10.87 2.80 -1.44
CA THR A 22 -9.92 2.24 -2.41
C THR A 22 -8.50 2.35 -1.86
N VAL A 23 -7.77 1.24 -1.87
CA VAL A 23 -6.32 1.22 -1.64
C VAL A 23 -5.63 1.14 -3.00
N ALA A 24 -4.75 2.08 -3.29
CA ALA A 24 -4.01 2.15 -4.54
C ALA A 24 -2.50 2.08 -4.30
N VAL A 25 -1.83 1.18 -5.03
CA VAL A 25 -0.38 1.16 -5.15
C VAL A 25 -0.01 1.99 -6.37
N ALA A 26 0.74 3.07 -6.17
CA ALA A 26 1.18 3.92 -7.26
C ALA A 26 2.69 4.14 -7.22
N HIS A 27 3.30 4.23 -8.39
CA HIS A 27 4.71 4.54 -8.57
C HIS A 27 4.97 5.17 -9.93
N CYS A 28 6.20 5.65 -10.15
CA CYS A 28 6.63 6.13 -11.46
C CYS A 28 6.45 5.05 -12.53
N ASP A 29 5.99 5.45 -13.71
CA ASP A 29 5.88 4.61 -14.90
C ASP A 29 7.28 4.45 -15.56
N ALA A 30 8.17 3.80 -14.81
CA ALA A 30 9.53 3.53 -15.26
C ALA A 30 9.56 2.27 -16.12
N GLY A 31 10.16 2.34 -17.30
CA GLY A 31 10.33 1.19 -18.19
C GLY A 31 11.35 0.14 -17.69
N SER A 32 12.04 0.41 -16.58
CA SER A 32 13.01 -0.51 -15.97
C SER A 32 13.24 -0.24 -14.48
N GLY A 33 13.78 -1.24 -13.77
CA GLY A 33 14.09 -1.18 -12.33
C GLY A 33 12.89 -1.53 -11.44
N THR A 34 13.03 -1.30 -10.13
CA THR A 34 11.95 -1.45 -9.15
C THR A 34 11.58 -0.07 -8.58
N PRO A 35 10.71 0.70 -9.25
CA PRO A 35 10.35 2.02 -8.79
C PRO A 35 9.68 1.93 -7.39
N PRO A 36 10.14 2.71 -6.40
CA PRO A 36 9.50 2.76 -5.09
C PRO A 36 8.01 3.05 -5.20
N ALA A 37 7.23 2.34 -4.41
CA ALA A 37 5.78 2.44 -4.42
C ALA A 37 5.25 3.20 -3.20
N GLY A 38 4.23 4.02 -3.43
CA GLY A 38 3.36 4.52 -2.38
C GLY A 38 2.08 3.69 -2.32
N VAL A 39 1.59 3.45 -1.10
CA VAL A 39 0.28 2.83 -0.86
C VAL A 39 -0.64 3.87 -0.25
N TYR A 40 -1.71 4.21 -0.96
CA TYR A 40 -2.63 5.28 -0.59
C TYR A 40 -4.03 4.73 -0.35
N VAL A 41 -4.69 5.19 0.71
CA VAL A 41 -6.12 4.93 0.96
C VAL A 41 -6.91 6.15 0.50
N LEU A 42 -7.89 5.92 -0.36
CA LEU A 42 -8.78 6.92 -0.90
C LEU A 42 -10.20 6.64 -0.42
N THR A 43 -10.88 7.66 0.09
CA THR A 43 -12.31 7.59 0.39
C THR A 43 -13.12 8.32 -0.67
N ARG A 44 -14.34 7.81 -0.93
CA ARG A 44 -15.33 8.51 -1.75
C ARG A 44 -16.18 9.39 -0.85
N THR A 45 -16.38 10.63 -1.27
CA THR A 45 -17.32 11.53 -0.63
C THR A 45 -18.59 11.63 -1.47
N ASN A 46 -19.73 11.93 -0.86
CA ASN A 46 -21.01 12.06 -1.58
C ASN A 46 -20.95 13.20 -2.59
N GLY A 47 -20.64 12.88 -3.85
CA GLY A 47 -20.64 13.81 -4.98
C GLY A 47 -19.39 14.71 -5.10
N ALA A 48 -18.42 14.60 -4.21
CA ALA A 48 -17.15 15.32 -4.32
C ALA A 48 -16.00 14.41 -4.77
N ALA A 49 -14.91 15.02 -5.23
CA ALA A 49 -13.75 14.28 -5.72
C ALA A 49 -13.18 13.36 -4.62
N PRO A 50 -12.71 12.15 -4.96
CA PRO A 50 -11.99 11.29 -4.03
C PRO A 50 -10.78 12.02 -3.46
N ARG A 51 -10.46 11.74 -2.19
CA ARG A 51 -9.26 12.28 -1.53
C ARG A 51 -8.46 11.16 -0.90
N VAL A 52 -7.15 11.36 -0.80
CA VAL A 52 -6.27 10.50 0.01
C VAL A 52 -6.53 10.78 1.48
N VAL A 53 -6.84 9.74 2.25
CA VAL A 53 -7.08 9.81 3.71
C VAL A 53 -5.95 9.18 4.51
N ALA A 54 -5.14 8.33 3.90
CA ALA A 54 -3.94 7.77 4.51
C ALA A 54 -2.89 7.41 3.46
N THR A 55 -1.63 7.44 3.88
CA THR A 55 -0.48 6.87 3.16
C THR A 55 0.07 5.76 4.03
N LEU A 56 -0.12 4.50 3.62
CA LEU A 56 0.29 3.31 4.39
C LEU A 56 1.77 2.95 4.17
N VAL A 57 2.29 3.29 3.00
CA VAL A 57 3.70 3.15 2.61
C VAL A 57 4.11 4.46 1.94
N ASP A 58 5.18 5.09 2.45
CA ASP A 58 5.75 6.29 1.86
C ASP A 58 6.72 5.87 0.73
N PRO A 59 6.62 6.43 -0.50
CA PRO A 59 7.61 6.19 -1.54
C PRO A 59 9.07 6.45 -1.11
N ALA A 60 9.29 7.31 -0.11
CA ALA A 60 10.61 7.58 0.47
C ALA A 60 11.21 6.37 1.21
N ASP A 61 10.40 5.41 1.63
CA ASP A 61 10.83 4.17 2.29
C ASP A 61 11.54 3.19 1.31
N ARG A 62 11.49 3.48 0.00
CA ARG A 62 12.17 2.72 -1.07
C ARG A 62 11.75 1.24 -1.14
N THR A 63 10.55 0.93 -0.67
CA THR A 63 9.94 -0.39 -0.81
C THR A 63 9.12 -0.50 -2.09
N THR A 64 8.92 -1.72 -2.57
CA THR A 64 7.92 -2.03 -3.61
C THR A 64 6.85 -2.97 -3.08
N VAL A 65 5.71 -3.08 -3.77
CA VAL A 65 4.57 -3.90 -3.34
C VAL A 65 4.41 -5.09 -4.27
N LYS A 66 4.65 -6.28 -3.73
CA LYS A 66 4.48 -7.56 -4.45
C LYS A 66 3.01 -7.96 -4.49
N GLU A 67 2.30 -7.84 -3.38
CA GLU A 67 0.90 -8.24 -3.21
C GLU A 67 0.12 -7.18 -2.43
N LEU A 68 -1.17 -7.03 -2.74
CA LEU A 68 -2.11 -6.16 -2.05
C LEU A 68 -3.47 -6.88 -1.96
N ASP A 69 -4.08 -6.85 -0.79
CA ASP A 69 -5.41 -7.38 -0.55
C ASP A 69 -6.18 -6.51 0.48
N VAL A 70 -7.51 -6.55 0.40
CA VAL A 70 -8.41 -5.93 1.38
C VAL A 70 -9.47 -6.94 1.79
N ARG A 71 -9.51 -7.27 3.07
CA ARG A 71 -10.47 -8.21 3.66
C ARG A 71 -10.73 -7.87 5.12
N ASP A 72 -11.97 -8.06 5.56
CA ASP A 72 -12.42 -7.88 6.95
C ASP A 72 -11.91 -6.58 7.62
N GLY A 73 -12.03 -5.45 6.89
CA GLY A 73 -11.60 -4.12 7.34
C GLY A 73 -10.09 -3.92 7.46
N ALA A 74 -9.29 -4.85 6.93
CA ALA A 74 -7.84 -4.80 6.92
C ALA A 74 -7.29 -4.66 5.51
N VAL A 75 -6.22 -3.88 5.39
CA VAL A 75 -5.34 -3.87 4.22
C VAL A 75 -4.19 -4.83 4.52
N ALA A 76 -3.91 -5.77 3.62
CA ALA A 76 -2.74 -6.64 3.71
C ALA A 76 -1.83 -6.41 2.50
N ALA A 77 -0.51 -6.42 2.72
CA ALA A 77 0.46 -6.32 1.63
C ALA A 77 1.70 -7.16 1.90
N THR A 78 2.34 -7.58 0.80
CA THR A 78 3.70 -8.12 0.81
C THR A 78 4.65 -7.07 0.25
N LEU A 79 5.48 -6.49 1.11
CA LEU A 79 6.45 -5.45 0.78
C LEU A 79 7.81 -6.07 0.46
N LEU A 80 8.49 -5.52 -0.55
CA LEU A 80 9.86 -5.87 -0.89
C LEU A 80 10.79 -4.69 -0.61
N GLY A 81 11.86 -4.94 0.12
CA GLY A 81 12.82 -3.94 0.56
C GLY A 81 14.27 -4.36 0.38
N TYR A 82 15.17 -3.58 0.96
CA TYR A 82 16.61 -3.72 0.81
C TYR A 82 17.29 -3.76 2.18
N SER A 83 18.13 -4.76 2.43
CA SER A 83 18.87 -4.89 3.69
C SER A 83 19.96 -3.83 3.85
N SER A 84 20.48 -3.32 2.73
CA SER A 84 21.52 -2.28 2.71
C SER A 84 21.53 -1.50 1.39
N PRO A 85 22.20 -0.33 1.33
CA PRO A 85 22.38 0.43 0.09
C PRO A 85 23.21 -0.29 -0.99
N ASP A 86 23.95 -1.34 -0.63
CA ASP A 86 24.83 -2.08 -1.54
C ASP A 86 24.07 -3.14 -2.36
N VAL A 87 22.83 -3.47 -1.96
CA VAL A 87 21.97 -4.41 -2.69
C VAL A 87 21.56 -3.78 -4.02
N PRO A 88 21.75 -4.47 -5.17
CA PRO A 88 21.35 -3.95 -6.46
C PRO A 88 19.85 -3.64 -6.54
N ARG A 89 19.50 -2.45 -7.05
CA ARG A 89 18.10 -2.00 -7.21
C ARG A 89 17.22 -2.86 -8.13
N CYS A 90 17.78 -3.83 -8.84
CA CYS A 90 16.98 -4.80 -9.59
C CYS A 90 16.31 -5.83 -8.68
N CYS A 91 16.83 -5.97 -7.46
CA CYS A 91 16.83 -7.23 -6.75
C CYS A 91 16.66 -6.97 -5.24
N PRO A 92 15.47 -6.51 -4.79
CA PRO A 92 15.13 -6.46 -3.37
C PRO A 92 15.43 -7.80 -2.68
N ASP A 93 16.04 -7.75 -1.50
CA ASP A 93 16.49 -8.93 -0.73
C ASP A 93 15.78 -9.07 0.63
N GLN A 94 14.80 -8.21 0.91
CA GLN A 94 13.92 -8.31 2.07
C GLN A 94 12.47 -8.46 1.62
N GLU A 95 11.73 -9.32 2.31
CA GLU A 95 10.29 -9.49 2.13
C GLU A 95 9.60 -9.37 3.49
N GLU A 96 8.58 -8.52 3.58
CA GLU A 96 7.80 -8.32 4.81
C GLU A 96 6.31 -8.41 4.51
N GLN A 97 5.60 -9.24 5.27
CA GLN A 97 4.14 -9.27 5.26
C GLN A 97 3.61 -8.36 6.35
N VAL A 98 2.70 -7.47 5.96
CA VAL A 98 2.18 -6.40 6.79
C VAL A 98 0.67 -6.29 6.64
N SER A 99 0.02 -5.81 7.68
CA SER A 99 -1.37 -5.39 7.60
C SER A 99 -1.60 -4.06 8.29
N TRP A 100 -2.66 -3.38 7.88
CA TRP A 100 -3.15 -2.16 8.50
C TRP A 100 -4.63 -2.28 8.79
N ARG A 101 -5.03 -1.86 9.98
CA ARG A 101 -6.44 -1.71 10.36
C ARG A 101 -6.71 -0.31 10.86
N TRP A 102 -7.87 0.23 10.51
CA TRP A 102 -8.34 1.47 11.08
C TRP A 102 -8.63 1.30 12.57
N GLN A 103 -8.02 2.14 13.41
CA GLN A 103 -8.23 2.14 14.85
C GLN A 103 -8.39 3.59 15.32
N GLY A 104 -9.62 3.94 15.71
CA GLY A 104 -9.95 5.29 16.16
C GLY A 104 -9.88 6.32 15.03
N ASN A 105 -8.68 6.84 14.76
CA ASN A 105 -8.43 7.92 13.81
C ASN A 105 -7.25 7.68 12.86
N ALA A 106 -6.65 6.48 12.87
CA ALA A 106 -5.50 6.17 12.04
C ALA A 106 -5.45 4.68 11.67
N PHE A 107 -4.76 4.38 10.56
CA PHE A 107 -4.38 3.02 10.22
C PHE A 107 -3.17 2.58 11.07
N VAL A 108 -3.33 1.52 11.84
CA VAL A 108 -2.27 0.94 12.67
C VAL A 108 -1.66 -0.25 11.94
N ARG A 109 -0.35 -0.19 11.70
CA ARG A 109 0.44 -1.25 11.05
C ARG A 109 0.73 -2.39 12.02
N SER A 110 0.66 -3.62 11.53
CA SER A 110 1.13 -4.84 12.20
C SER A 110 2.01 -5.64 11.25
N ALA A 111 3.04 -6.32 11.77
CA ALA A 111 3.94 -7.18 10.99
C ALA A 111 3.75 -8.67 11.33
N GLY A 112 4.07 -9.57 10.39
CA GLY A 112 4.11 -11.02 10.62
C GLY A 112 2.82 -11.78 10.23
N ASP A 113 2.71 -13.05 10.68
CA ASP A 113 1.65 -14.01 10.28
C ASP A 113 0.21 -13.54 10.53
N PHE A 114 -0.01 -12.51 11.35
CA PHE A 114 -1.32 -11.87 11.52
C PHE A 114 -1.83 -11.21 10.23
N ALA A 115 -0.97 -10.93 9.25
CA ALA A 115 -1.38 -10.50 7.91
C ALA A 115 -2.07 -11.63 7.11
N ARG A 116 -1.86 -12.91 7.46
CA ARG A 116 -2.56 -14.06 6.85
C ARG A 116 -3.94 -14.30 7.48
N SER A 117 -4.10 -14.03 8.76
CA SER A 117 -5.36 -14.23 9.51
C SER A 117 -6.32 -13.04 9.45
N ALA A 118 -5.89 -11.93 8.85
CA ALA A 118 -6.67 -10.70 8.78
C ALA A 118 -7.70 -10.72 7.66
#